data_AF-A0A0R1GFX5-F1
#
_entry.id   AF-A0A0R1GFX5-F1
#
_cell.length_a   1.000
_cell.length_b   1.000
_cell.length_c   1.000
_cell.angle_alpha   90.00
_cell.angle_beta   90.00
_cell.angle_gamma   90.00
#
_symmetry.space_group_name_H-M   'P 1'
#
loop_
_entity.id
_entity.type
_entity.pdbx_description
1 polymer ?
#
loop_
_entity_poly.entity_id
_entity_poly.type
_entity_poly.pdbx_seq_one_letter_code
_entity_poly.pdbx_strand_id
1 'polypeptide(L)' 'MAAEQDYLTEVLAQAADGHEYQWLDEYHGNPNELLKIKHQCCFSFNLSPNQFKAGKRCYIHQRCGDDAN' A
#
# COMPACT_ATOMS: atom_id res chain seq x y z
N MET A 1 11.32 -18.53 -9.14
CA MET A 1 9.88 -18.28 -8.92
C MET A 1 9.79 -17.24 -7.83
N ALA A 2 9.88 -15.96 -8.18
CA ALA A 2 9.89 -14.85 -7.24
C ALA A 2 9.58 -13.52 -7.95
N ALA A 3 8.72 -13.54 -8.98
CA ALA A 3 8.43 -12.34 -9.76
C ALA A 3 7.27 -11.53 -9.16
N GLU A 4 6.38 -12.17 -8.38
CA GLU A 4 5.18 -11.49 -7.87
C GLU A 4 5.45 -10.57 -6.66
N GLN A 5 6.41 -10.90 -5.79
CA GLN A 5 6.75 -10.03 -4.65
C GLN A 5 7.46 -8.73 -5.08
N ASP A 6 8.22 -8.79 -6.18
CA ASP A 6 9.02 -7.67 -6.68
C ASP A 6 8.15 -6.46 -7.07
N TYR A 7 7.01 -6.70 -7.75
CA TYR A 7 6.09 -5.64 -8.14
C TYR A 7 5.50 -4.89 -6.93
N LEU A 8 5.04 -5.64 -5.92
CA LEU A 8 4.48 -5.06 -4.71
C LEU A 8 5.54 -4.26 -3.94
N THR A 9 6.76 -4.78 -3.85
CA THR A 9 7.89 -4.09 -3.24
C THR A 9 8.29 -2.83 -4.01
N GLU A 10 8.28 -2.85 -5.35
CA GLU A 10 8.56 -1.68 -6.19
C GLU A 10 7.51 -0.59 -5.98
N VAL A 11 6.22 -0.97 -5.95
CA VAL A 11 5.11 -0.05 -5.68
C VAL A 11 5.27 0.62 -4.31
N LEU A 12 5.68 -0.14 -3.30
CA LEU A 12 6.01 0.42 -1.98
C LEU A 12 7.24 1.33 -2.05
N ALA A 13 8.33 0.92 -2.71
CA ALA A 13 9.56 1.71 -2.82
C ALA A 13 9.36 3.05 -3.55
N GLN A 14 8.39 3.16 -4.46
CA GLN A 14 8.02 4.43 -5.09
C GLN A 14 7.38 5.43 -4.11
N ALA A 15 6.76 4.95 -3.02
CA ALA A 15 6.20 5.79 -1.99
C ALA A 15 7.24 6.04 -0.88
N ALA A 16 7.44 7.30 -0.49
CA ALA A 16 8.33 7.65 0.61
C ALA A 16 7.92 6.96 1.93
N ASP A 17 6.60 6.83 2.15
CA ASP A 17 5.97 6.12 3.26
C ASP A 17 5.79 4.61 3.03
N GLY A 18 6.21 4.06 1.88
CA GLY A 18 5.97 2.66 1.52
C GLY A 18 6.64 1.63 2.44
N HIS A 19 7.68 2.03 3.17
CA HIS A 19 8.33 1.19 4.18
C HIS A 19 7.42 0.89 5.38
N GLU A 20 6.41 1.72 5.64
CA GLU A 20 5.42 1.52 6.71
C GLU A 20 4.24 0.62 6.26
N TYR A 21 4.19 0.23 4.99
CA TYR A 21 3.14 -0.60 4.43
C TYR A 21 3.64 -2.01 4.15
N GLN A 22 2.80 -3.00 4.45
CA GLN A 22 3.08 -4.41 4.23
C GLN A 22 1.89 -5.09 3.59
N TRP A 23 2.10 -5.73 2.44
CA TRP A 23 1.09 -6.57 1.81
C TRP A 23 0.94 -7.87 2.60
N LEU A 24 -0.30 -8.21 2.96
CA LEU A 24 -0.67 -9.44 3.66
C LEU A 24 -1.25 -10.50 2.71
N ASP A 25 -1.51 -10.11 1.47
CA ASP A 25 -2.17 -10.91 0.44
C ASP A 25 -1.23 -11.14 -0.73
N GLU A 26 -1.43 -12.24 -1.45
CA GLU A 26 -0.57 -12.63 -2.57
C GLU A 26 -1.05 -11.91 -3.84
N TYR A 27 -0.11 -11.38 -4.63
CA TYR A 27 -0.47 -10.73 -5.88
C TYR A 27 -0.73 -11.76 -6.98
N HIS A 28 -1.99 -11.93 -7.39
CA HIS A 28 -2.35 -12.87 -8.45
C HIS A 28 -2.16 -12.31 -9.89
N GLY A 29 -1.36 -11.25 -10.05
CA GLY A 29 -1.11 -10.63 -11.36
C GLY A 29 -2.14 -9.58 -11.79
N ASN A 30 -3.13 -9.29 -10.95
CA ASN A 30 -4.20 -8.33 -11.24
C ASN A 30 -4.00 -7.00 -10.49
N PRO A 31 -3.63 -5.90 -11.16
CA PRO A 31 -3.32 -4.63 -10.48
C PRO A 31 -4.55 -3.91 -9.91
N ASN A 32 -5.76 -4.31 -10.34
CA ASN A 32 -7.04 -3.81 -9.81
C ASN A 32 -7.62 -4.73 -8.72
N GLU A 33 -6.97 -5.86 -8.42
CA GLU A 33 -7.39 -6.75 -7.35
C GLU A 33 -7.24 -6.07 -5.99
N LEU A 34 -8.17 -6.35 -5.08
CA LEU A 34 -8.18 -5.79 -3.74
C LEU A 34 -7.33 -6.67 -2.83
N LEU A 35 -6.06 -6.30 -2.70
CA LEU A 35 -5.13 -6.99 -1.82
C LEU A 35 -5.22 -6.39 -0.42
N LYS A 36 -5.01 -7.22 0.60
CA LYS A 36 -4.95 -6.75 1.97
C LYS A 36 -3.59 -6.13 2.24
N ILE A 37 -3.58 -4.86 2.60
CA ILE A 37 -2.38 -4.11 2.98
C ILE A 37 -2.49 -3.65 4.42
N LYS A 38 -1.41 -3.77 5.17
CA LYS A 38 -1.31 -3.31 6.56
C LYS A 38 -0.42 -2.09 6.62
N HIS A 39 -0.94 -1.02 7.22
CA HIS A 39 -0.12 0.11 7.62
C HIS A 39 0.35 -0.09 9.06
N GLN A 40 1.65 0.08 9.32
CA GLN A 40 2.25 -0.12 10.64
C GLN A 40 1.65 0.78 11.72
N CYS A 41 1.33 2.03 11.39
CA CYS A 41 0.76 3.00 12.33
C CYS A 41 -0.76 2.83 12.55
N CYS A 42 -1.46 2.13 11.65
CA CYS A 42 -2.93 2.13 11.63
C CYS A 42 -3.50 0.70 11.60
N PHE A 43 -4.41 0.41 10.68
CA PHE A 43 -5.05 -0.89 10.52
C PHE A 43 -4.73 -1.50 9.16
N SER A 44 -5.06 -2.80 8.99
CA SER A 44 -5.05 -3.44 7.68
C SER A 44 -6.35 -3.19 6.93
N PHE A 45 -6.26 -2.83 5.66
CA PHE A 45 -7.39 -2.54 4.79
C PHE A 45 -7.15 -3.16 3.40
N ASN A 46 -8.20 -3.24 2.60
CA ASN A 46 -8.13 -3.78 1.25
C ASN A 46 -7.86 -2.64 0.27
N LEU A 47 -6.75 -2.73 -0.47
CA LEU A 47 -6.32 -1.73 -1.43
C LEU A 47 -5.73 -2.41 -2.66
N SER A 48 -6.01 -1.86 -3.84
CA SER A 48 -5.39 -2.33 -5.08
C SER A 48 -4.05 -1.63 -5.32
N PRO A 49 -3.04 -2.31 -5.90
CA PRO A 49 -1.78 -1.69 -6.30
C PRO A 49 -1.98 -0.49 -7.23
N ASN A 50 -2.94 -0.58 -8.15
CA ASN A 50 -3.29 0.54 -9.04
C ASN A 50 -3.87 1.73 -8.27
N GLN A 51 -4.66 1.49 -7.23
CA GLN A 51 -5.19 2.55 -6.36
C GLN A 51 -4.09 3.18 -5.51
N PHE A 52 -3.16 2.37 -4.99
CA PHE A 52 -1.98 2.85 -4.28
C PHE A 52 -1.13 3.77 -5.17
N LYS A 53 -0.83 3.32 -6.40
CA LYS A 53 -0.08 4.08 -7.40
C LYS A 53 -0.80 5.36 -7.85
N ALA A 54 -2.13 5.33 -7.92
CA ALA A 54 -2.95 6.50 -8.23
C ALA A 54 -3.02 7.53 -7.08
N GLY A 55 -2.36 7.29 -5.95
CA GLY A 55 -2.37 8.20 -4.79
C GLY A 55 -3.59 8.03 -3.89
N LYS A 56 -4.47 7.04 -4.15
CA LYS A 56 -5.45 6.55 -3.17
C LYS A 56 -4.73 5.66 -2.16
N ARG A 57 -3.78 6.24 -1.44
CA ARG A 57 -3.22 5.66 -0.21
C ARG A 57 -4.27 5.72 0.89
N CYS A 58 -3.98 5.04 2.00
CA CYS A 58 -4.86 4.94 3.16
C CYS A 58 -5.59 6.28 3.41
N TYR A 59 -6.91 6.30 3.20
CA TYR A 59 -7.78 7.47 3.47
C TYR A 59 -7.61 8.00 4.91
N ILE A 60 -7.04 7.17 5.79
CA ILE A 60 -6.78 7.48 7.19
C ILE A 60 -5.61 8.48 7.36
N HIS A 61 -4.85 8.80 6.32
CA HIS A 61 -3.93 9.94 6.32
C HIS A 61 -4.50 11.15 5.57
N GLN A 62 -5.65 11.64 6.04
CA GLN A 62 -5.79 13.11 6.16
C GLN A 62 -5.18 13.61 7.49
N ARG A 63 -4.76 12.73 8.41
CA ARG A 63 -4.36 13.11 9.79
C ARG A 63 -3.36 12.19 10.49
N CYS A 64 -2.33 11.73 9.82
CA CYS A 64 -1.18 11.16 10.52
C CYS A 64 0.06 11.80 9.92
N GLY A 65 0.48 12.85 10.64
CA GLY A 65 1.39 13.91 10.19
C GLY A 65 0.77 15.30 10.03
N ASP A 66 -0.44 15.58 10.54
CA ASP A 66 -1.00 16.96 10.57
C ASP A 66 -1.14 17.46 12.01
N ASP A 67 0.01 17.75 12.61
CA ASP A 67 0.20 18.81 13.57
C ASP A 67 0.46 20.14 12.83
N ALA A 68 -0.52 20.66 12.08
CA ALA A 68 -0.40 22.01 11.51
C ALA A 68 -1.76 22.69 11.25
N ASN A 69 -2.46 23.06 12.34
CA ASN A 69 -3.01 24.40 12.63
C ASN A 69 -4.21 24.30 13.61
#